data_AF-A0A847QIK0-F1
#
_entry.id   AF-A0A847QIK0-F1
#
_cell.length_a   1.000
_cell.length_b   1.000
_cell.length_c   1.000
_cell.angle_alpha   90.00
_cell.angle_beta   90.00
_cell.angle_gamma   90.00
#
_symmetry.space_group_name_H-M   'P 1'
#
loop_
_entity.id
_entity.type
_entity.pdbx_description
1 polymer ?
#
loop_
_entity_poly.entity_id
_entity_poly.type
_entity_poly.pdbx_seq_one_letter_code
_entity_poly.pdbx_strand_id
1 'polypeptide(L)'
;INTAEAYRLFDSLASFDTIDKQLWQSLLSTGSPEKIGKYLFNSFEKIAQDLLPEIAEIKQILLKAGCYGALLSGSGSAVFGILPSRRQGEELLSQLQRFGYKDSWLVRTVDSTEIWENS
;
A
#
# COMPACT_ATOMS: atom_id res chain seq x y z
N ILE A 1 7.23 -3.19 23.49
CA ILE A 1 6.60 -4.32 22.77
C ILE A 1 7.59 -4.81 21.72
N ASN A 2 7.79 -6.11 21.53
CA ASN A 2 8.54 -6.60 20.36
C ASN A 2 7.61 -6.53 19.13
N THR A 3 8.15 -6.31 17.92
CA THR A 3 7.38 -6.26 16.67
C THR A 3 6.41 -7.44 16.54
N ALA A 4 6.81 -8.66 16.91
CA ALA A 4 5.94 -9.85 16.87
C ALA A 4 4.77 -9.81 17.86
N GLU A 5 4.90 -9.06 18.96
CA GLU A 5 3.83 -8.83 19.93
C GLU A 5 2.92 -7.68 19.46
N ALA A 6 3.50 -6.64 18.84
CA ALA A 6 2.75 -5.59 18.16
C ALA A 6 1.85 -6.19 17.07
N TYR A 7 2.38 -7.07 16.21
CA TYR A 7 1.60 -7.76 15.18
C TYR A 7 0.51 -8.68 15.74
N ARG A 8 0.76 -9.39 16.85
CA ARG A 8 -0.28 -10.23 17.48
C ARG A 8 -1.40 -9.39 18.09
N LEU A 9 -1.07 -8.28 18.74
CA LEU A 9 -2.06 -7.35 19.27
C LEU A 9 -2.84 -6.68 18.12
N PHE A 10 -2.13 -6.36 17.04
CA PHE A 10 -2.67 -5.77 15.82
C PHE A 10 -3.69 -6.69 15.12
N ASP A 11 -3.39 -7.98 14.96
CA ASP A 11 -4.34 -8.97 14.40
C ASP A 11 -5.57 -9.15 15.29
N SER A 12 -5.41 -9.08 16.62
CA SER A 12 -6.51 -9.25 17.57
C SER A 12 -7.43 -8.03 17.71
N LEU A 13 -6.94 -6.83 17.40
CA LEU A 13 -7.67 -5.56 17.58
C LEU A 13 -8.37 -5.06 16.32
N ALA A 14 -8.14 -5.71 15.17
CA ALA A 14 -8.68 -5.28 13.90
C ALA A 14 -10.21 -5.32 13.89
N SER A 15 -10.83 -4.16 14.06
CA SER A 15 -12.24 -3.94 13.76
C SER A 15 -12.39 -3.77 12.25
N PHE A 16 -13.14 -4.68 11.62
CA PHE A 16 -13.43 -4.61 10.19
C PHE A 16 -14.42 -3.47 9.90
N ASP A 17 -13.91 -2.26 9.73
CA ASP A 17 -14.68 -1.19 9.10
C ASP A 17 -15.07 -1.63 7.68
N THR A 18 -16.33 -1.37 7.30
CA THR A 18 -16.87 -1.73 5.99
C THR A 18 -16.53 -0.69 4.94
N ILE A 19 -15.91 -1.16 3.86
CA ILE A 19 -15.67 -0.36 2.65
C ILE A 19 -17.00 -0.04 1.95
N ASP A 20 -17.16 1.20 1.48
CA ASP A 20 -18.32 1.58 0.66
C ASP A 20 -18.19 0.94 -0.74
N LYS A 21 -18.96 -0.11 -0.98
CA LYS A 21 -18.90 -0.89 -2.23
C LYS A 21 -19.34 -0.06 -3.44
N GLN A 22 -20.36 0.78 -3.31
CA GLN A 22 -20.85 1.60 -4.40
C GLN A 22 -19.82 2.65 -4.81
N LEU A 23 -19.18 3.29 -3.83
CA LEU A 23 -18.08 4.21 -4.07
C LEU A 23 -16.95 3.53 -4.85
N TRP A 24 -16.49 2.38 -4.38
CA TRP A 24 -15.37 1.67 -5.00
C TRP A 24 -15.68 1.15 -6.41
N GLN A 25 -16.89 0.67 -6.66
CA GLN A 25 -17.34 0.34 -8.02
C GLN A 25 -17.22 1.55 -8.95
N SER A 26 -17.67 2.73 -8.50
CA SER A 26 -17.58 3.96 -9.28
C SER A 26 -16.12 4.36 -9.53
N LEU A 27 -15.25 4.28 -8.51
CA LEU A 27 -13.84 4.65 -8.63
C LEU A 27 -13.10 3.74 -9.60
N LEU A 28 -13.30 2.42 -9.48
CA LEU A 28 -12.70 1.44 -10.38
C LEU A 28 -13.15 1.64 -11.83
N SER A 29 -14.43 1.97 -12.06
CA SER A 29 -14.94 2.25 -13.41
C SER A 29 -14.31 3.48 -14.08
N THR A 30 -13.69 4.39 -13.31
CA THR A 30 -12.99 5.54 -13.90
C THR A 30 -11.66 5.16 -14.54
N GLY A 31 -11.09 4.00 -14.19
CA GLY A 31 -9.76 3.59 -14.64
C GLY A 31 -8.65 4.57 -14.23
N SER A 32 -8.90 5.47 -13.27
CA SER A 32 -7.96 6.52 -12.87
C SER A 32 -7.16 6.09 -11.64
N PRO A 33 -5.85 5.81 -11.77
CA PRO A 33 -5.00 5.45 -10.63
C PRO A 33 -4.93 6.56 -9.59
N GLU A 34 -5.04 7.83 -10.02
CA GLU A 34 -5.08 8.98 -9.12
C GLU A 34 -6.33 8.95 -8.22
N LYS A 35 -7.52 8.75 -8.81
CA LYS A 35 -8.76 8.66 -8.03
C LYS A 35 -8.69 7.45 -7.10
N ILE A 36 -8.26 6.29 -7.58
CA ILE A 36 -8.11 5.09 -6.75
C ILE A 36 -7.16 5.35 -5.58
N GLY A 37 -6.00 5.97 -5.84
CA GLY A 37 -4.99 6.32 -4.84
C GLY A 37 -5.55 7.15 -3.68
N LYS A 38 -6.37 8.16 -3.98
CA LYS A 38 -6.95 9.07 -2.98
C LYS A 38 -7.95 8.41 -2.04
N TYR A 39 -8.55 7.30 -2.45
CA TYR A 39 -9.58 6.59 -1.69
C TYR A 39 -9.10 5.26 -1.11
N LEU A 40 -7.81 4.92 -1.29
CA LEU A 40 -7.19 3.72 -0.71
C LEU A 40 -7.58 3.56 0.76
N PHE A 41 -8.07 2.37 1.10
CA PHE A 41 -8.62 2.09 2.41
C PHE A 41 -8.13 0.75 2.91
N ASN A 42 -7.72 0.72 4.17
CA ASN A 42 -7.40 -0.49 4.89
C ASN A 42 -7.84 -0.30 6.35
N SER A 43 -8.70 -1.19 6.85
CA SER A 43 -9.25 -1.13 8.22
C SER A 43 -8.15 -1.18 9.29
N PHE A 44 -7.00 -1.76 8.95
CA PHE A 44 -5.83 -1.87 9.83
C PHE A 44 -5.05 -0.55 10.00
N GLU A 45 -5.29 0.47 9.17
CA GLU A 45 -4.55 1.74 9.20
C GLU A 45 -4.70 2.52 10.50
N LYS A 46 -5.89 2.48 11.10
CA LYS A 46 -6.18 3.17 12.38
C LYS A 46 -5.32 2.64 13.52
N ILE A 47 -5.00 1.35 13.48
CA ILE A 47 -4.23 0.67 14.54
C ILE A 47 -2.74 0.68 14.18
N ALA A 48 -2.39 0.67 12.89
CA ALA A 48 -1.01 0.62 12.40
C ALA A 48 -0.22 1.86 12.80
N GLN A 49 -0.84 3.03 12.79
CA GLN A 49 -0.17 4.28 13.15
C GLN A 49 0.29 4.30 14.61
N ASP A 50 -0.48 3.68 15.51
CA ASP A 50 -0.19 3.66 16.94
C ASP A 50 0.74 2.51 17.34
N LEU A 51 0.59 1.34 16.71
CA LEU A 51 1.36 0.14 17.06
C LEU A 51 2.66 -0.03 16.27
N LEU A 52 2.75 0.53 15.05
CA LEU A 52 3.81 0.26 14.08
C LEU A 52 4.24 1.57 13.38
N PRO A 53 4.97 2.46 14.08
CA PRO A 53 5.39 3.76 13.55
C PRO A 53 6.23 3.66 12.26
N GLU A 54 6.95 2.56 12.06
CA GLU A 54 7.72 2.30 10.85
C GLU A 54 6.82 2.21 9.59
N ILE A 55 5.60 1.67 9.72
CA ILE A 55 4.63 1.62 8.62
C ILE A 55 4.20 3.05 8.25
N ALA A 56 3.93 3.88 9.24
CA ALA A 56 3.56 5.28 9.02
C ALA A 56 4.70 6.06 8.35
N GLU A 57 5.95 5.83 8.75
CA GLU A 57 7.13 6.44 8.15
C GLU A 57 7.26 6.07 6.67
N ILE A 58 7.21 4.77 6.33
CA ILE A 58 7.32 4.31 4.94
C ILE A 58 6.19 4.90 4.09
N LYS A 59 4.95 4.92 4.61
CA LYS A 59 3.83 5.57 3.91
C LYS A 59 4.11 7.04 3.62
N GLN A 60 4.64 7.79 4.58
CA GLN A 60 4.99 9.19 4.39
C GLN A 60 6.11 9.38 3.36
N ILE A 61 7.09 8.48 3.32
CA ILE A 61 8.13 8.48 2.27
C ILE A 61 7.48 8.32 0.89
N LEU A 62 6.60 7.33 0.72
CA LEU A 62 5.91 7.09 -0.56
C LEU A 62 5.04 8.28 -0.98
N LEU A 63 4.29 8.87 -0.06
CA LEU A 63 3.45 10.04 -0.34
C LEU A 63 4.29 11.28 -0.71
N LYS A 64 5.38 11.55 0.03
CA LYS A 64 6.30 12.65 -0.29
C LYS A 64 7.02 12.47 -1.63
N ALA A 65 7.19 11.21 -2.06
CA ALA A 65 7.73 10.88 -3.37
C ALA A 65 6.73 11.07 -4.52
N GLY A 66 5.47 11.46 -4.24
CA GLY A 66 4.46 11.78 -5.24
C GLY A 66 3.54 10.62 -5.63
N CYS A 67 3.50 9.53 -4.85
CA CYS A 67 2.47 8.51 -5.04
C CYS A 67 1.06 9.11 -4.87
N TYR A 68 0.11 8.71 -5.72
CA TYR A 68 -1.28 9.15 -5.63
C TYR A 68 -1.98 8.70 -4.34
N GLY A 69 -1.47 7.63 -3.74
CA GLY A 69 -1.85 7.13 -2.42
C GLY A 69 -0.83 6.10 -1.98
N ALA A 70 -0.77 5.85 -0.68
CA ALA A 70 0.05 4.81 -0.07
C ALA A 70 -0.74 4.12 1.04
N LEU A 71 -0.59 2.80 1.17
CA LEU A 71 -1.40 1.99 2.05
C LEU A 71 -0.66 0.73 2.48
N LEU A 72 -0.97 0.25 3.69
CA LEU A 72 -0.63 -1.11 4.11
C LEU A 72 -1.30 -2.14 3.19
N SER A 73 -0.56 -3.19 2.81
CA SER A 73 -1.09 -4.33 2.06
C SER A 73 -1.60 -5.41 3.03
N GLY A 74 -2.90 -5.70 3.02
CA GLY A 74 -3.51 -6.68 3.92
C GLY A 74 -3.30 -6.31 5.40
N SER A 75 -2.88 -7.28 6.22
CA SER A 75 -2.45 -7.04 7.61
C SER A 75 -0.99 -6.56 7.73
N GLY A 76 -0.30 -6.31 6.61
CA GLY A 76 1.11 -5.91 6.59
C GLY A 76 2.09 -7.07 6.53
N SER A 77 3.40 -6.82 6.73
CA SER A 77 4.05 -5.52 7.00
C SER A 77 4.31 -4.65 5.77
N ALA A 78 4.02 -5.16 4.58
CA ALA A 78 4.33 -4.48 3.32
C ALA A 78 3.45 -3.23 3.11
N VAL A 79 4.10 -2.13 2.72
CA VAL A 79 3.43 -0.88 2.31
C VAL A 79 3.60 -0.73 0.81
N PHE A 80 2.52 -0.36 0.12
CA PHE A 80 2.57 -0.05 -1.31
C PHE A 80 2.14 1.39 -1.58
N GLY A 81 2.52 1.91 -2.74
CA GLY A 81 2.08 3.21 -3.24
C GLY A 81 1.71 3.12 -4.72
N ILE A 82 0.70 3.89 -5.13
CA ILE A 82 0.32 4.01 -6.54
C ILE A 82 1.14 5.11 -7.18
N LEU A 83 2.04 4.71 -8.07
CA LEU A 83 2.93 5.62 -8.79
C LEU A 83 2.23 6.24 -10.00
N PRO A 84 2.51 7.51 -10.32
CA PRO A 84 1.95 8.16 -11.51
C PRO A 84 2.65 7.73 -12.81
N SER A 85 3.87 7.19 -12.71
CA SER A 85 4.59 6.65 -13.87
C SER A 85 5.69 5.67 -13.45
N ARG A 86 6.10 4.81 -14.38
CA ARG A 86 7.24 3.91 -14.22
C ARG A 86 8.54 4.66 -13.89
N ARG A 87 8.82 5.78 -14.58
CA ARG A 87 10.04 6.60 -14.35
C ARG A 87 10.15 7.06 -12.90
N GLN A 88 9.06 7.60 -12.35
CA GLN A 88 9.04 8.01 -10.94
C GLN A 88 9.19 6.82 -10.00
N GLY A 89 8.64 5.66 -10.37
CA GLY A 89 8.85 4.40 -9.65
C GLY A 89 10.30 3.97 -9.58
N GLU A 90 11.03 4.05 -10.69
CA GLU A 90 12.45 3.70 -10.77
C GLU A 90 13.32 4.67 -9.94
N GLU A 91 13.00 5.97 -9.97
CA GLU A 91 13.66 6.99 -9.15
C GLU A 91 13.43 6.75 -7.65
N LEU A 92 12.18 6.49 -7.25
CA LEU A 92 11.84 6.18 -5.86
C LEU A 92 12.48 4.89 -5.38
N LEU A 93 12.43 3.82 -6.19
CA LEU A 93 13.06 2.55 -5.86
C LEU A 93 14.57 2.72 -5.60
N SER A 94 15.24 3.48 -6.46
CA SER A 94 16.67 3.78 -6.31
C SER A 94 16.95 4.57 -5.01
N GLN A 95 16.07 5.50 -4.63
CA GLN A 95 16.18 6.22 -3.36
C GLN A 95 15.98 5.30 -2.15
N LEU A 96 14.93 4.48 -2.16
CA LEU A 96 14.62 3.52 -1.09
C LEU A 96 15.78 2.56 -0.85
N GLN A 97 16.35 1.98 -1.91
CA GLN A 97 17.50 1.08 -1.81
C GLN A 97 18.74 1.79 -1.22
N ARG A 98 18.99 3.05 -1.59
CA ARG A 98 20.08 3.86 -1.01
C ARG A 98 19.89 4.16 0.48
N PHE A 99 18.65 4.28 0.93
CA PHE A 99 18.30 4.45 2.35
C PHE A 99 18.25 3.12 3.14
N GLY A 100 18.52 1.98 2.49
CA GLY A 100 18.61 0.68 3.15
C GLY A 100 17.34 -0.18 3.05
N TYR A 101 16.28 0.30 2.40
CA TYR A 101 15.07 -0.48 2.12
C TYR A 101 15.29 -1.45 0.95
N LYS A 102 16.08 -2.51 1.19
CA LYS A 102 16.49 -3.48 0.16
C LYS A 102 15.34 -4.34 -0.36
N ASP A 103 14.35 -4.59 0.49
CA ASP A 103 13.12 -5.32 0.16
C ASP A 103 12.09 -4.36 -0.43
N SER A 104 12.41 -3.82 -1.61
CA SER A 104 11.56 -2.91 -2.36
C SER A 104 11.52 -3.31 -3.83
N TRP A 105 10.34 -3.22 -4.44
CA TRP A 105 10.08 -3.68 -5.81
C TRP A 105 9.17 -2.72 -6.55
N LEU A 106 9.39 -2.59 -7.86
CA LEU A 106 8.44 -1.98 -8.76
C LEU A 106 7.59 -3.07 -9.39
N VAL A 107 6.27 -2.95 -9.28
CA VAL A 107 5.31 -3.95 -9.77
C VAL A 107 4.26 -3.29 -10.66
N ARG A 108 3.54 -4.11 -11.44
CA ARG A 108 2.39 -3.67 -12.24
C ARG A 108 1.19 -4.57 -11.97
N THR A 109 -0.01 -4.04 -12.17
CA THR A 109 -1.22 -4.86 -12.28
C THR A 109 -1.14 -5.70 -13.56
N VAL A 110 -1.50 -6.98 -13.44
CA VAL A 110 -1.64 -7.92 -14.56
C VAL A 110 -3.12 -8.24 -14.72
N ASP A 111 -3.58 -8.44 -15.95
CA ASP A 111 -4.93 -8.98 -16.15
C ASP A 111 -4.98 -10.45 -15.71
N SER A 112 -6.15 -10.90 -15.26
CA SER A 112 -6.40 -12.30 -14.91
C SER A 112 -6.09 -13.28 -16.05
N THR A 113 -6.21 -12.84 -17.31
CA THR A 113 -5.89 -13.63 -18.50
C THR A 113 -4.38 -13.86 -18.67
N GLU A 114 -3.54 -12.89 -18.29
CA GLU A 114 -2.08 -12.99 -18.38
C GLU A 114 -1.49 -14.02 -17.39
N ILE A 115 -2.23 -14.35 -16.32
CA ILE A 115 -1.75 -15.26 -15.26
C ILE A 115 -1.67 -16.71 -15.76
N TRP A 116 -2.61 -17.13 -16.61
CA TRP A 116 -2.76 -18.52 -17.03
C TRP A 116 -2.05 -18.85 -18.35
N GLU A 117 -1.67 -17.86 -19.15
CA GLU A 117 -0.97 -18.08 -20.43
C GLU A 117 0.51 -18.50 -20.26
N ASN A 118 1.08 -18.34 -19.06
CA ASN A 118 2.46 -18.73 -18.73
C ASN A 118 2.55 -19.92 -17.76
N SER A 119 1.45 -20.68 -17.57
CA SER A 119 1.39 -21.87 -16.68
C SER A 119 1.38 -23.19 -17.45
#